data_AF-I0IPT3-F1
#
_entry.id   AF-I0IPT3-F1
#
_cell.length_a   1.000
_cell.length_b   1.000
_cell.length_c   1.000
_cell.angle_alpha   90.00
_cell.angle_beta   90.00
_cell.angle_gamma   90.00
#
_symmetry.space_group_name_H-M   'P 1'
#
loop_
_entity.id
_entity.type
_entity.pdbx_description
1 polymer ?
#
loop_
_entity_poly.entity_id
_entity_poly.type
_entity_poly.pdbx_seq_one_letter_code
_entity_poly.pdbx_strand_id
1 'polypeptide(L)' 'MTPSQRHSGKDLEILNRRERIDQEAQKKNPERWLGKTRDWTPIGKVTLNPQKEVASNDPSLKEEKSKKMRQIA' A
#
# COMPACT_ATOMS: atom_id res chain seq x y z
N MET A 1 -1.55 5.30 16.07
CA MET A 1 -1.17 6.25 15.01
C MET A 1 -2.30 7.26 14.91
N THR A 2 -2.01 8.54 15.10
CA THR A 2 -2.97 9.64 14.95
C THR A 2 -2.82 10.27 13.55
N PRO A 3 -3.83 11.02 13.06
CA PRO A 3 -3.72 11.73 11.78
C PRO A 3 -2.49 12.65 11.70
N SER A 4 -2.18 13.36 12.79
CA SER A 4 -0.99 14.22 12.88
C SER A 4 0.31 13.42 12.73
N GLN A 5 0.44 12.28 13.40
CA GLN A 5 1.62 11.41 13.27
C GLN A 5 1.82 10.91 11.84
N ARG A 6 0.72 10.58 11.15
CA ARG A 6 0.76 10.19 9.74
C ARG A 6 1.20 11.35 8.84
N HIS A 7 0.64 12.54 9.02
CA HIS A 7 1.03 13.71 8.24
C HIS A 7 2.48 14.14 8.47
N SER A 8 3.02 13.87 9.66
CA SER A 8 4.44 14.07 9.98
C SER A 8 5.35 12.91 9.55
N GLY A 9 4.83 11.87 8.89
CA GLY A 9 5.60 10.70 8.44
C GLY A 9 6.12 9.79 9.58
N LYS A 10 5.64 9.97 10.81
CA LYS A 10 6.04 9.18 11.99
C LYS A 10 5.33 7.83 12.05
N ASP A 11 4.37 7.60 11.18
CA ASP A 11 3.61 6.37 11.11
C ASP A 11 4.47 5.16 10.79
N LEU A 12 5.44 5.29 9.89
CA LEU A 12 6.39 4.23 9.55
C LEU A 12 7.14 3.73 10.78
N GLU A 13 7.69 4.65 11.59
CA GLU A 13 8.42 4.29 12.80
C GLU A 13 7.51 3.58 13.83
N ILE A 14 6.28 4.08 13.99
CA ILE A 14 5.30 3.49 14.90
C ILE A 14 4.92 2.07 14.47
N LEU A 15 4.72 1.84 13.17
CA LEU A 15 4.37 0.53 12.62
C LEU A 15 5.53 -0.47 12.78
N ASN A 16 6.75 -0.06 12.46
CA ASN A 16 7.95 -0.87 12.65
C ASN A 16 8.15 -1.27 14.12
N ARG A 17 7.89 -0.34 15.05
CA ARG A 17 7.97 -0.64 16.49
C ARG A 17 6.93 -1.68 16.91
N ARG A 18 5.71 -1.59 16.40
CA ARG A 18 4.64 -2.56 16.71
C ARG A 18 4.96 -3.94 16.19
N GLU A 19 5.50 -4.04 14.98
CA GLU A 19 5.93 -5.32 14.43
C GLU A 19 6.96 -6.01 15.32
N ARG A 20 7.98 -5.27 15.78
CA ARG A 20 8.99 -5.82 16.70
C ARG A 20 8.37 -6.32 18.01
N ILE A 21 7.45 -5.56 18.59
CA ILE A 21 6.77 -5.94 19.83
C ILE A 21 5.97 -7.24 19.62
N ASP A 22 5.22 -7.34 18.53
CA ASP A 22 4.43 -8.54 18.24
C ASP A 22 5.33 -9.76 17.98
N GLN A 23 6.44 -9.58 17.25
CA GLN A 23 7.41 -10.65 17.00
C GLN A 23 8.07 -11.12 18.30
N GLU A 24 8.44 -10.21 19.20
CA GLU A 24 8.97 -10.57 20.52
C GLU A 24 7.93 -11.28 21.40
N ALA A 25 6.69 -10.80 21.39
CA ALA A 25 5.59 -11.43 22.12
C ALA A 25 5.27 -12.83 21.60
N GLN A 26 5.34 -13.04 20.28
CA GLN A 26 5.18 -14.34 19.66
C GLN A 26 6.30 -15.29 20.04
N LYS A 27 7.56 -14.83 20.03
CA LYS A 27 8.71 -15.64 20.45
C LYS A 27 8.62 -16.07 21.91
N LYS A 28 8.06 -15.22 22.78
CA LYS A 28 7.91 -15.50 24.21
C LYS A 28 6.86 -16.57 24.50
N ASN A 29 5.68 -16.47 23.89
CA ASN A 29 4.55 -17.37 24.16
C ASN A 29 3.95 -17.90 22.84
N PRO A 30 4.66 -18.80 22.12
CA PRO A 30 4.23 -19.25 20.80
C PRO A 30 2.86 -19.95 20.81
N GLU A 31 2.50 -20.66 21.88
CA GLU A 31 1.20 -21.36 22.00
C GLU A 31 -0.01 -20.42 21.98
N ARG A 32 0.17 -19.15 22.33
CA ARG A 32 -0.90 -18.13 22.26
C ARG A 32 -1.21 -17.72 20.81
N TRP A 33 -0.24 -17.85 19.91
CA TRP A 33 -0.35 -17.31 18.56
C TRP A 33 -0.63 -18.42 17.55
N LEU A 34 -1.80 -18.38 16.92
CA LEU A 34 -2.15 -19.26 15.81
C LEU A 34 -1.60 -18.67 14.50
N GLY A 35 -0.39 -19.08 14.13
CA GLY A 35 0.22 -18.70 12.86
C GLY A 35 1.06 -17.41 12.93
N LYS A 36 0.97 -16.55 11.91
CA LYS A 36 1.80 -15.34 11.80
C LYS A 36 1.27 -14.19 12.65
N THR A 37 2.17 -13.27 13.03
CA THR A 37 1.78 -12.00 13.66
C THR A 37 1.00 -11.11 12.69
N ARG A 38 0.37 -10.06 13.24
CA ARG A 38 -0.33 -9.03 12.47
C ARG A 38 0.62 -8.42 11.43
N ASP A 39 0.14 -8.26 10.19
CA ASP A 39 0.82 -7.48 9.16
C ASP A 39 0.73 -5.97 9.50
N TRP A 40 1.89 -5.36 9.75
CA TRP A 40 2.05 -3.95 10.05
C TRP A 40 2.55 -3.12 8.86
N THR A 41 2.51 -3.68 7.64
CA THR A 41 2.91 -2.97 6.42
C THR A 41 2.05 -1.71 6.24
N PRO A 42 2.68 -0.53 6.01
CA PRO A 42 1.95 0.71 5.81
C PRO A 42 1.08 0.64 4.54
N ILE A 43 -0.20 0.96 4.69
CA ILE A 43 -1.11 1.08 3.54
C ILE A 43 -0.88 2.45 2.90
N GLY A 44 -0.69 2.45 1.59
CA GLY A 44 -0.49 3.64 0.77
C GLY A 44 -1.72 4.57 0.72
N LYS A 45 -1.67 5.51 -0.22
CA LYS A 45 -2.79 6.44 -0.45
C LYS A 45 -4.01 5.67 -0.96
N VAL A 46 -5.14 5.87 -0.31
CA VAL A 46 -6.45 5.36 -0.74
C VAL A 46 -7.39 6.54 -0.94
N THR A 47 -8.26 6.46 -1.94
CA THR A 47 -9.29 7.45 -2.21
C THR A 47 -10.65 6.89 -1.79
N LEU A 48 -11.43 7.66 -1.04
CA LEU A 48 -12.80 7.27 -0.69
C LEU A 48 -13.67 7.39 -1.94
N ASN A 49 -14.27 6.28 -2.38
CA ASN A 49 -14.99 6.18 -3.65
C ASN A 49 -14.12 6.65 -4.83
N PRO A 50 -13.14 5.83 -5.28
CA PRO A 50 -12.42 6.17 -6.49
C PRO A 50 -13.47 6.46 -7.57
N GLN A 51 -13.37 7.60 -8.25
CA GLN A 51 -14.12 7.77 -9.48
C GLN A 51 -13.79 6.52 -10.28
N LYS A 52 -14.82 5.74 -10.66
CA LYS A 52 -14.63 4.66 -11.64
C LYS A 52 -13.73 5.29 -12.67
N GLU A 53 -12.54 4.72 -12.87
CA GLU A 53 -11.69 5.09 -14.00
C GLU A 53 -12.69 5.23 -15.13
N VAL A 54 -12.91 6.47 -15.60
CA VAL A 54 -13.70 6.64 -16.80
C VAL A 54 -12.83 5.86 -17.75
N ALA A 55 -13.22 4.62 -18.04
CA ALA A 55 -12.46 3.74 -18.89
C ALA A 55 -12.32 4.59 -20.13
N SER A 56 -11.13 5.17 -20.30
CA SER A 56 -10.89 6.15 -21.34
C SER A 56 -10.77 5.29 -22.58
N ASN A 57 -11.94 4.87 -23.04
CA ASN A 57 -12.29 4.62 -24.42
C ASN A 57 -12.34 5.97 -25.14
N ASP A 58 -11.47 6.91 -24.76
CA ASP A 58 -11.06 8.00 -25.61
C ASP A 58 -10.12 7.37 -26.65
N PRO A 59 -10.58 7.19 -27.90
CA PRO A 59 -9.82 6.49 -28.93
C PRO A 59 -8.49 7.22 -29.24
N SER A 60 -8.41 8.51 -28.93
CA SER A 60 -7.27 9.40 -29.21
C SER A 60 -5.97 8.91 -28.53
N LEU A 61 -6.06 8.51 -27.26
CA LEU A 61 -4.89 8.07 -26.48
C LEU A 61 -4.40 6.66 -26.86
N LYS A 62 -5.27 5.84 -27.45
CA LYS A 62 -4.91 4.49 -27.94
C LYS A 62 -4.22 4.56 -29.31
N GLU A 63 -4.68 5.48 -30.16
CA GLU A 63 -4.09 5.77 -31.48
C GLU A 63 -2.65 6.31 -31.37
N GLU A 64 -2.42 7.23 -30.43
CA GLU A 64 -1.12 7.87 -30.23
C GLU A 64 -0.06 6.87 -29.73
N LYS A 65 -0.44 5.96 -28.82
CA LYS A 65 0.41 4.85 -28.35
C LYS A 65 0.73 3.85 -29.47
N SER A 66 -0.23 3.55 -30.34
CA SER A 66 -0.04 2.62 -31.48
C SER A 66 0.90 3.20 -32.53
N LYS A 67 0.78 4.49 -32.85
CA LYS A 67 1.68 5.19 -33.78
C LYS A 67 3.11 5.23 -33.26
N LYS A 68 3.30 5.50 -31.96
CA LYS A 68 4.63 5.53 -31.33
C LYS A 68 5.33 4.17 -31.29
N MET A 69 4.58 3.08 -31.15
CA MET A 69 5.11 1.71 -31.21
C MET A 69 5.58 1.32 -32.63
N ARG A 70 4.90 1.80 -33.67
CA ARG A 70 5.26 1.50 -35.07
C ARG A 70 6.49 2.26 -35.57
N GLN A 71 6.90 3.32 -34.88
CA GLN A 71 8.01 4.19 -35.28
C GLN A 71 9.37 3.72 -34.75
N ILE A 72 9.40 2.64 -33.96
CA ILE A 72 10.60 2.07 -33.33
C ILE A 72 11.00 0.72 -33.99
N ALA A 73 10.31 0.33 -35.08
CA ALA A 73 10.64 -0.82 -35.91
C ALA A 73 11.30 -0.38 -37.22
#